data_AF-A0A5K0WM13-F1
#
_entry.id   AF-A0A5K0WM13-F1
#
_cell.length_a   1.000
_cell.length_b   1.000
_cell.length_c   1.000
_cell.angle_alpha   90.00
_cell.angle_beta   90.00
_cell.angle_gamma   90.00
#
_symmetry.space_group_name_H-M   'P 1'
#
loop_
_entity.id
_entity.type
_entity.pdbx_description
1 polymer ?
#
loop_
_entity_poly.entity_id
_entity_poly.type
_entity_poly.pdbx_seq_one_letter_code
_entity_poly.pdbx_strand_id
1 'polypeptide(L)'
;ILEALTAASCQETFCYERAELLGDAYLKWVVSKFLFLKYPQKHEGQLTRMRQQMVSNMVLYQYALGKGLQSYIQADRFAPSRWAAPGVLPVFDEDTREVSSSLFGPECSDAEKEPSESSYSDGFEDDAMEDGEIESDSSCYRVLSSKTLADVVEALIGVYYVEGGKKAANHFMSWIGIPVDFSPQEIPPHCTVPDSIMRSVDFDALENALSIKFENKGLLVEAITHASRPSSGVSCYQRLEFVGDAVLDHLITRHLFFAYTDLPPGRLTDLRAAAVNNENFARVAVKHKLHVHLRHGSSALETQ
;
A
#
# COMPACT_ATOMS: atom_id res chain seq x y z
N ILE A 1 -5.73 -5.58 -16.80
CA ILE A 1 -6.46 -4.34 -16.44
C ILE A 1 -7.86 -4.66 -15.96
N LEU A 2 -8.67 -5.40 -16.75
CA LEU A 2 -10.00 -5.83 -16.33
C LEU A 2 -10.00 -6.50 -14.95
N GLU A 3 -9.09 -7.45 -14.74
CA GLU A 3 -8.91 -8.13 -13.43
C GLU A 3 -8.71 -7.16 -12.25
N ALA A 4 -7.93 -6.09 -12.45
CA ALA A 4 -7.69 -5.09 -11.40
C ALA A 4 -8.90 -4.16 -11.16
N LEU A 5 -9.82 -4.06 -12.13
CA LEU A 5 -11.05 -3.26 -11.99
C LEU A 5 -12.24 -4.06 -11.46
N THR A 6 -12.09 -5.38 -11.31
CA THR A 6 -13.15 -6.27 -10.84
C THR A 6 -12.96 -6.57 -9.35
N ALA A 7 -13.93 -6.13 -8.54
CA ALA A 7 -13.91 -6.37 -7.10
C ALA A 7 -14.25 -7.81 -6.75
N ALA A 8 -13.73 -8.28 -5.60
CA ALA A 8 -14.05 -9.61 -5.06
C ALA A 8 -15.57 -9.81 -4.83
N SER A 9 -16.30 -8.72 -4.56
CA SER A 9 -17.76 -8.73 -4.41
C SER A 9 -18.53 -9.13 -5.68
N CYS A 10 -17.92 -9.03 -6.87
CA CYS A 10 -18.56 -9.47 -8.12
C CYS A 10 -18.75 -10.99 -8.19
N GLN A 11 -17.99 -11.77 -7.40
CA GLN A 11 -17.97 -13.24 -7.43
C GLN A 11 -17.67 -13.82 -8.81
N GLU A 12 -16.88 -13.10 -9.60
CA GLU A 12 -16.32 -13.58 -10.85
C GLU A 12 -15.18 -14.58 -10.59
N THR A 13 -14.75 -15.25 -11.65
CA THR A 13 -13.61 -16.20 -11.59
C THR A 13 -12.25 -15.53 -11.34
N PHE A 14 -12.20 -14.20 -11.44
CA PHE A 14 -11.00 -13.38 -11.23
C PHE A 14 -11.36 -12.11 -10.44
N CYS A 15 -10.40 -11.60 -9.66
CA CYS A 15 -10.55 -10.40 -8.84
C CYS A 15 -9.20 -9.69 -8.66
N TYR A 16 -9.26 -8.45 -8.18
CA TYR A 16 -8.05 -7.63 -8.01
C TYR A 16 -7.11 -8.12 -6.90
N GLU A 17 -7.55 -8.95 -5.95
CA GLU A 17 -6.83 -9.26 -4.69
C GLU A 17 -5.42 -9.81 -4.92
N ARG A 18 -5.21 -10.61 -5.97
CA ARG A 18 -3.89 -11.16 -6.26
C ARG A 18 -2.93 -10.10 -6.80
N ALA A 19 -3.43 -9.22 -7.67
CA ALA A 19 -2.68 -8.12 -8.23
C ALA A 19 -2.43 -7.03 -7.17
N GLU A 20 -3.39 -6.80 -6.27
CA GLU A 20 -3.27 -5.94 -5.09
C GLU A 20 -2.07 -6.36 -4.24
N LEU A 21 -1.97 -7.64 -3.89
CA LEU A 21 -0.86 -8.17 -3.09
C LEU A 21 0.52 -7.79 -3.67
N LEU A 22 0.69 -7.95 -4.98
CA LEU A 22 1.93 -7.61 -5.68
C LEU A 22 2.13 -6.09 -5.79
N GLY A 23 1.04 -5.37 -6.04
CA GLY A 23 1.01 -3.92 -6.16
C GLY A 23 1.37 -3.20 -4.86
N ASP A 24 0.81 -3.63 -3.75
CA ASP A 24 1.10 -3.17 -2.38
C ASP A 24 2.61 -3.31 -2.08
N ALA A 25 3.16 -4.51 -2.30
CA ALA A 25 4.58 -4.78 -2.05
C ALA A 25 5.48 -3.91 -2.95
N TYR A 26 5.13 -3.74 -4.23
CA TYR A 26 5.89 -2.91 -5.16
C TYR A 26 5.79 -1.41 -4.80
N LEU A 27 4.60 -0.92 -4.45
CA LEU A 27 4.35 0.45 -4.01
C LEU A 27 5.18 0.78 -2.77
N LYS A 28 5.13 -0.08 -1.74
CA LYS A 28 5.95 0.06 -0.52
C LYS A 28 7.43 0.09 -0.84
N TRP A 29 7.92 -0.77 -1.73
CA TRP A 29 9.32 -0.76 -2.17
C TRP A 29 9.72 0.54 -2.86
N VAL A 30 8.92 1.02 -3.83
CA VAL A 30 9.20 2.28 -4.54
C VAL A 30 9.22 3.47 -3.58
N VAL A 31 8.22 3.57 -2.70
CA VAL A 31 8.11 4.66 -1.73
C VAL A 31 9.24 4.60 -0.71
N SER A 32 9.58 3.42 -0.17
CA SER A 32 10.72 3.26 0.73
C SER A 32 12.03 3.69 0.07
N LYS A 33 12.26 3.29 -1.19
CA LYS A 33 13.45 3.71 -1.95
C LYS A 33 13.47 5.22 -2.16
N PHE A 34 12.34 5.82 -2.53
CA PHE A 34 12.20 7.26 -2.71
C PHE A 34 12.53 8.04 -1.43
N LEU A 35 11.92 7.66 -0.31
CA LEU A 35 12.13 8.30 0.98
C LEU A 35 13.58 8.16 1.47
N PHE A 36 14.18 6.99 1.30
CA PHE A 36 15.56 6.74 1.71
C PHE A 36 16.56 7.64 0.96
N LEU A 37 16.36 7.84 -0.34
CA LEU A 37 17.24 8.66 -1.18
C LEU A 37 16.99 10.16 -0.97
N LYS A 38 15.73 10.58 -0.94
CA LYS A 38 15.35 12.00 -0.79
C LYS A 38 15.68 12.57 0.59
N TYR A 39 15.67 11.74 1.62
CA TYR A 39 15.85 12.18 3.01
C TYR A 39 17.01 11.45 3.71
N PRO A 40 18.27 11.73 3.35
CA PRO A 40 19.44 11.07 3.93
C PRO A 40 19.61 11.27 5.43
N GLN A 41 19.12 12.39 5.96
CA GLN A 41 19.28 12.77 7.38
C GLN A 41 18.17 12.23 8.28
N LYS A 42 17.13 11.58 7.72
CA LYS A 42 16.02 11.04 8.49
C LYS A 42 16.35 9.62 8.98
N HIS A 43 15.96 9.33 10.22
CA HIS A 43 16.13 7.99 10.81
C HIS A 43 14.98 7.05 10.42
N GLU A 44 15.15 5.75 10.68
CA GLU A 44 14.20 4.68 10.34
C GLU A 44 12.75 5.03 10.74
N GLY A 45 12.47 5.29 12.01
CA GLY A 45 11.09 5.57 12.45
C GLY A 45 10.43 6.79 11.77
N GLN A 46 11.20 7.82 11.39
CA GLN A 46 10.68 8.94 10.60
C GLN A 46 10.32 8.48 9.18
N LEU A 47 11.19 7.70 8.54
CA LEU A 47 10.96 7.15 7.20
C LEU A 47 9.75 6.20 7.19
N THR A 48 9.62 5.35 8.21
CA THR A 48 8.47 4.45 8.38
C THR A 48 7.16 5.22 8.53
N ARG A 49 7.12 6.27 9.34
CA ARG A 49 5.94 7.14 9.46
C ARG A 49 5.60 7.86 8.15
N MET A 50 6.60 8.38 7.45
CA MET A 50 6.40 9.03 6.15
C MET A 50 5.88 8.05 5.11
N ARG A 51 6.41 6.82 5.07
CA ARG A 51 5.92 5.74 4.20
C ARG A 51 4.45 5.47 4.48
N GLN A 52 4.08 5.23 5.73
CA GLN A 52 2.69 4.97 6.14
C GLN A 52 1.74 6.11 5.75
N GLN A 53 2.19 7.36 5.84
CA GLN A 53 1.39 8.50 5.39
C GLN A 53 1.19 8.51 3.87
N MET A 54 2.21 8.15 3.09
CA MET A 54 2.14 8.15 1.62
C MET A 54 1.37 6.96 1.05
N VAL A 55 1.46 5.79 1.68
CA VAL A 55 0.77 4.54 1.24
C VAL A 55 -0.55 4.30 2.00
N SER A 56 -1.05 5.30 2.72
CA SER A 56 -2.33 5.17 3.43
C SER A 56 -3.49 4.98 2.45
N ASN A 57 -4.42 4.08 2.77
CA ASN A 57 -5.61 3.83 1.96
C ASN A 57 -6.38 5.12 1.67
N MET A 58 -6.44 6.06 2.63
CA MET A 58 -7.10 7.35 2.42
C MET A 58 -6.39 8.20 1.35
N VAL A 59 -5.06 8.18 1.30
CA VAL A 59 -4.29 8.94 0.31
C VAL A 59 -4.46 8.33 -1.08
N LEU A 60 -4.37 6.99 -1.20
CA LEU A 60 -4.62 6.28 -2.46
C LEU A 60 -6.04 6.49 -2.97
N TYR A 61 -7.02 6.47 -2.06
CA TYR A 61 -8.42 6.80 -2.36
C TYR A 61 -8.58 8.20 -2.96
N GLN A 62 -7.97 9.22 -2.34
CA GLN A 62 -8.04 10.60 -2.85
C GLN A 62 -7.40 10.73 -4.25
N TYR A 63 -6.28 10.04 -4.50
CA TYR A 63 -5.68 10.01 -5.83
C TYR A 63 -6.58 9.34 -6.87
N ALA A 64 -7.23 8.23 -6.50
CA ALA A 64 -8.16 7.54 -7.37
C ALA A 64 -9.39 8.39 -7.72
N LEU A 65 -9.97 9.08 -6.72
CA LEU A 65 -11.06 10.02 -6.93
C LEU A 65 -10.68 11.18 -7.86
N GLY A 66 -9.48 11.75 -7.66
CA GLY A 66 -8.96 12.83 -8.50
C GLY A 66 -8.80 12.43 -9.98
N LYS A 67 -8.74 11.13 -10.27
CA LYS A 67 -8.67 10.56 -11.62
C LYS A 67 -9.99 9.95 -12.11
N GLY A 68 -11.05 9.98 -11.29
CA GLY A 68 -12.35 9.42 -11.63
C GLY A 68 -12.36 7.89 -11.75
N LEU A 69 -11.43 7.19 -11.10
CA LEU A 69 -11.30 5.73 -11.21
C LEU A 69 -12.54 4.98 -10.71
N GLN A 70 -13.32 5.58 -9.80
CA GLN A 70 -14.54 4.94 -9.26
C GLN A 70 -15.58 4.60 -10.33
N SER A 71 -15.59 5.32 -11.45
CA SER A 71 -16.53 5.10 -12.55
C SER A 71 -16.23 3.84 -13.37
N TYR A 72 -15.00 3.32 -13.28
CA TYR A 72 -14.54 2.16 -14.07
C TYR A 72 -14.57 0.84 -13.30
N ILE A 73 -14.81 0.88 -11.99
CA ILE A 73 -14.74 -0.30 -11.12
C ILE A 73 -16.07 -1.05 -11.19
N GLN A 74 -15.95 -2.35 -11.43
CA GLN A 74 -17.06 -3.28 -11.34
C GLN A 74 -17.05 -3.88 -9.94
N ALA A 75 -18.05 -3.54 -9.12
CA ALA A 75 -18.19 -4.06 -7.75
C ALA A 75 -19.44 -4.92 -7.55
N ASP A 76 -20.44 -4.80 -8.41
CA ASP A 76 -21.70 -5.52 -8.25
C ASP A 76 -21.62 -6.92 -8.86
N ARG A 77 -22.24 -7.89 -8.19
CA ARG A 77 -22.48 -9.21 -8.75
C ARG A 77 -23.43 -9.08 -9.95
N PHE A 78 -23.17 -9.86 -11.00
CA PHE A 78 -24.08 -9.93 -12.14
C PHE A 78 -25.47 -10.39 -11.69
N ALA A 79 -26.47 -9.53 -11.87
CA ALA A 79 -27.87 -9.79 -11.60
C ALA A 79 -28.63 -9.88 -12.92
N PRO A 80 -29.04 -11.08 -13.38
CA PRO A 80 -29.79 -11.24 -14.63
C PRO A 80 -31.09 -10.43 -14.67
N SER A 81 -31.72 -10.21 -13.52
CA SER A 81 -32.95 -9.42 -13.39
C SER A 81 -32.76 -7.93 -13.65
N ARG A 82 -31.56 -7.37 -13.36
CA ARG A 82 -31.22 -5.96 -13.59
C ARG A 82 -30.45 -5.76 -14.90
N TRP A 83 -30.16 -6.84 -15.62
CA TRP A 83 -29.38 -6.79 -16.84
C TRP A 83 -30.29 -6.55 -18.05
N ALA A 84 -29.98 -5.51 -18.81
CA ALA A 84 -30.57 -5.25 -20.11
C ALA A 84 -29.48 -5.22 -21.17
N ALA A 85 -29.77 -5.80 -22.35
CA ALA A 85 -28.86 -5.72 -23.48
C ALA A 85 -28.68 -4.25 -23.92
N PRO A 86 -27.51 -3.87 -24.48
CA PRO A 86 -27.30 -2.52 -24.99
C PRO A 86 -28.41 -2.09 -25.96
N GLY A 87 -29.08 -0.98 -25.67
CA GLY A 87 -30.23 -0.47 -26.45
C GLY A 87 -31.61 -0.95 -25.97
N VAL A 88 -31.67 -1.81 -24.95
CA VAL A 88 -32.90 -2.21 -24.26
C VAL A 88 -32.99 -1.43 -22.95
N LEU A 89 -34.13 -0.77 -22.71
CA LEU A 89 -34.37 -0.10 -21.44
C LEU A 89 -34.45 -1.14 -20.31
N PRO A 90 -33.81 -0.90 -19.15
CA PRO A 90 -33.96 -1.78 -17.99
C PRO A 90 -35.43 -1.90 -17.62
N VAL A 91 -35.91 -3.13 -17.45
CA VAL A 91 -37.22 -3.38 -16.84
C VAL A 91 -37.02 -3.18 -15.35
N PHE A 92 -37.45 -2.04 -14.83
CA PHE A 92 -37.55 -1.85 -13.39
C PHE A 92 -38.81 -2.59 -12.94
N ASP A 93 -38.67 -3.60 -12.08
CA ASP A 93 -39.82 -4.20 -11.41
C ASP A 93 -40.45 -3.11 -10.52
N GLU A 94 -41.70 -2.77 -10.81
CA GLU A 94 -42.49 -1.73 -10.14
C GLU A 94 -43.09 -2.23 -8.80
N ASP A 95 -42.57 -3.33 -8.24
CA ASP A 95 -43.21 -4.08 -7.15
C ASP A 95 -42.73 -3.71 -5.73
N THR A 96 -41.88 -2.70 -5.54
CA THR A 96 -41.48 -2.22 -4.20
C THR A 96 -42.20 -0.96 -3.72
N ARG A 97 -43.21 -0.46 -4.46
CA ARG A 97 -44.00 0.72 -4.06
C ARG A 97 -45.42 0.39 -3.60
N GLU A 98 -45.59 -0.57 -2.69
CA GLU A 98 -46.84 -0.70 -1.95
C GLU A 98 -46.59 -1.11 -0.49
N VAL A 99 -46.29 -0.15 0.41
CA VAL A 99 -46.91 -0.02 1.76
C VAL A 99 -46.62 1.38 2.30
N SER A 100 -47.56 2.33 2.14
CA SER A 100 -48.08 3.15 3.24
C SER A 100 -49.25 4.01 2.74
N SER A 101 -50.43 3.40 2.78
CA SER A 101 -51.76 3.98 3.00
C SER A 101 -51.96 5.49 2.76
N SER A 102 -52.69 5.78 1.69
CA SER A 102 -53.55 6.94 1.53
C SER A 102 -54.55 7.06 2.69
N LEU A 103 -54.62 8.20 3.38
CA LEU A 103 -55.78 8.60 4.19
C LEU A 103 -55.94 10.14 4.17
N PHE A 104 -56.90 10.58 3.35
CA PHE A 104 -57.53 11.91 3.24
C PHE A 104 -56.80 13.04 2.47
N GLY A 105 -57.37 13.42 1.31
CA GLY A 105 -57.17 14.73 0.65
C GLY A 105 -58.28 15.74 1.04
N PRO A 106 -58.60 16.79 0.25
CA PRO A 106 -57.86 17.39 -0.87
C PRO A 106 -57.78 18.95 -0.80
N GLU A 107 -57.10 19.54 -1.80
CA GLU A 107 -57.21 20.91 -2.34
C GLU A 107 -56.47 22.12 -1.72
N CYS A 108 -55.65 22.71 -2.60
CA CYS A 108 -55.50 24.14 -2.93
C CYS A 108 -54.92 25.15 -1.93
N SER A 109 -53.76 25.70 -2.32
CA SER A 109 -53.58 27.08 -2.82
C SER A 109 -52.33 27.80 -2.27
N ASP A 110 -51.74 28.54 -3.20
CA ASP A 110 -50.70 29.57 -3.13
C ASP A 110 -50.51 30.32 -1.80
N ALA A 111 -49.25 30.57 -1.43
CA ALA A 111 -48.66 31.92 -1.34
C ALA A 111 -47.49 32.02 -0.34
N GLU A 112 -46.54 32.87 -0.72
CA GLU A 112 -45.34 33.33 -0.02
C GLU A 112 -45.57 33.76 1.44
N LYS A 113 -44.57 33.49 2.31
CA LYS A 113 -43.96 34.46 3.26
C LYS A 113 -42.97 33.82 4.26
N GLU A 114 -41.72 34.27 4.22
CA GLU A 114 -40.84 34.54 5.38
C GLU A 114 -41.39 35.77 6.17
N PRO A 115 -40.89 36.19 7.37
CA PRO A 115 -39.85 35.62 8.25
C PRO A 115 -40.24 35.57 9.77
N SER A 116 -39.32 35.07 10.62
CA SER A 116 -38.92 35.60 11.96
C SER A 116 -38.87 34.62 13.15
N GLU A 117 -37.64 34.43 13.64
CA GLU A 117 -37.12 34.27 15.02
C GLU A 117 -37.94 33.58 16.14
N SER A 118 -37.29 32.58 16.76
CA SER A 118 -36.85 32.52 18.18
C SER A 118 -37.17 31.18 18.88
N SER A 119 -36.14 30.51 19.39
CA SER A 119 -36.01 30.11 20.82
C SER A 119 -34.92 29.05 21.01
N TYR A 120 -34.16 29.23 22.09
CA TYR A 120 -33.11 28.36 22.61
C TYR A 120 -33.71 27.19 23.43
N SER A 121 -33.16 25.98 23.28
CA SER A 121 -32.98 24.93 24.30
C SER A 121 -32.40 23.70 23.59
N ASP A 122 -31.10 23.39 23.72
CA ASP A 122 -30.47 22.53 24.74
C ASP A 122 -30.85 21.04 24.62
N GLY A 123 -29.83 20.19 24.45
CA GLY A 123 -29.98 18.74 24.32
C GLY A 123 -28.86 18.09 23.50
N PHE A 124 -27.74 17.77 24.16
CA PHE A 124 -26.79 16.78 23.66
C PHE A 124 -27.47 15.40 23.67
N GLU A 125 -27.78 14.84 22.50
CA GLU A 125 -28.01 13.41 22.35
C GLU A 125 -27.14 12.84 21.22
N ASP A 126 -26.58 11.69 21.56
CA ASP A 126 -25.54 10.92 20.92
C ASP A 126 -26.19 10.02 19.86
N ASP A 127 -26.40 10.55 18.66
CA ASP A 127 -26.89 9.75 17.54
C ASP A 127 -25.71 9.14 16.78
N ALA A 128 -25.43 7.88 17.11
CA ALA A 128 -24.73 6.96 16.23
C ALA A 128 -25.39 7.01 14.85
N MET A 129 -24.68 7.54 13.85
CA MET A 129 -25.12 7.50 12.45
C MET A 129 -25.22 6.03 12.01
N GLU A 130 -26.45 5.55 12.02
CA GLU A 130 -26.92 4.34 11.36
C GLU A 130 -26.67 4.50 9.84
N ASP A 131 -26.05 3.50 9.22
CA ASP A 131 -25.76 3.43 7.78
C ASP A 131 -27.07 3.45 6.97
N GLY A 132 -27.60 4.64 6.73
CA GLY A 132 -28.71 4.88 5.83
C GLY A 132 -28.22 4.86 4.39
N GLU A 133 -28.50 3.77 3.67
CA GLU A 133 -28.40 3.72 2.21
C GLU A 133 -29.33 4.78 1.61
N ILE A 134 -28.76 5.91 1.17
CA ILE A 134 -29.48 6.89 0.36
C ILE A 134 -29.49 6.37 -1.08
N GLU A 135 -30.52 5.57 -1.41
CA GLU A 135 -30.87 5.29 -2.81
C GLU A 135 -31.35 6.59 -3.46
N SER A 136 -30.46 7.21 -4.22
CA SER A 136 -30.75 8.38 -5.05
C SER A 136 -30.53 8.03 -6.51
N ASP A 137 -31.63 8.10 -7.26
CA ASP A 137 -31.75 7.88 -8.70
C ASP A 137 -30.79 8.79 -9.48
N SER A 138 -29.64 8.25 -9.88
CA SER A 138 -28.85 8.72 -11.03
C SER A 138 -27.73 7.72 -11.28
N SER A 139 -27.74 7.06 -12.43
CA SER A 139 -26.64 6.24 -12.92
C SER A 139 -25.36 7.07 -13.13
N CYS A 140 -24.57 7.37 -12.08
CA CYS A 140 -23.20 7.86 -12.26
C CYS A 140 -22.29 7.82 -11.03
N TYR A 141 -22.79 7.71 -9.79
CA TYR A 141 -21.91 7.66 -8.61
C TYR A 141 -22.17 6.41 -7.79
N ARG A 142 -21.39 5.35 -8.04
CA ARG A 142 -21.35 4.21 -7.11
C ARG A 142 -20.50 4.64 -5.92
N VAL A 143 -21.07 4.64 -4.71
CA VAL A 143 -20.32 4.92 -3.48
C VAL A 143 -19.52 3.67 -3.13
N LEU A 144 -18.31 3.56 -3.66
CA LEU A 144 -17.37 2.49 -3.30
C LEU A 144 -16.68 2.83 -1.99
N SER A 145 -16.38 1.81 -1.19
CA SER A 145 -15.62 2.01 0.04
C SER A 145 -14.23 2.59 -0.28
N SER A 146 -13.71 3.43 0.63
CA SER A 146 -12.37 4.01 0.48
C SER A 146 -11.28 2.94 0.41
N LYS A 147 -11.52 1.80 1.06
CA LYS A 147 -10.67 0.62 1.01
C LYS A 147 -10.63 0.00 -0.38
N THR A 148 -11.78 -0.36 -0.94
CA THR A 148 -11.87 -1.00 -2.27
C THR A 148 -11.19 -0.18 -3.36
N LEU A 149 -11.38 1.15 -3.34
CA LEU A 149 -10.77 2.02 -4.34
C LEU A 149 -9.24 2.10 -4.19
N ALA A 150 -8.73 2.08 -2.95
CA ALA A 150 -7.29 2.03 -2.68
C ALA A 150 -6.69 0.68 -3.13
N ASP A 151 -7.35 -0.44 -2.78
CA ASP A 151 -6.93 -1.78 -3.17
C ASP A 151 -6.88 -1.91 -4.72
N VAL A 152 -7.83 -1.30 -5.44
CA VAL A 152 -7.82 -1.23 -6.91
C VAL A 152 -6.63 -0.43 -7.45
N VAL A 153 -6.23 0.68 -6.81
CA VAL A 153 -5.02 1.43 -7.22
C VAL A 153 -3.79 0.55 -7.09
N GLU A 154 -3.66 -0.18 -5.99
CA GLU A 154 -2.56 -1.13 -5.77
C GLU A 154 -2.60 -2.24 -6.82
N ALA A 155 -3.77 -2.83 -7.08
CA ALA A 155 -3.94 -3.84 -8.10
C ALA A 155 -3.58 -3.35 -9.50
N LEU A 156 -3.94 -2.11 -9.85
CA LEU A 156 -3.53 -1.49 -11.12
C LEU A 156 -2.00 -1.36 -11.19
N ILE A 157 -1.34 -0.89 -10.12
CA ILE A 157 0.12 -0.87 -10.04
C ILE A 157 0.70 -2.27 -10.28
N GLY A 158 0.12 -3.30 -9.65
CA GLY A 158 0.50 -4.70 -9.83
C GLY A 158 0.38 -5.17 -11.28
N VAL A 159 -0.75 -4.89 -11.93
CA VAL A 159 -0.98 -5.24 -13.35
C VAL A 159 0.02 -4.53 -14.27
N TYR A 160 0.23 -3.22 -14.10
CA TYR A 160 1.23 -2.48 -14.88
C TYR A 160 2.64 -3.03 -14.66
N TYR A 161 2.94 -3.50 -13.45
CA TYR A 161 4.22 -4.11 -13.12
C TYR A 161 4.42 -5.48 -13.77
N VAL A 162 3.37 -6.31 -13.86
CA VAL A 162 3.42 -7.62 -14.52
C VAL A 162 3.60 -7.48 -16.04
N GLU A 163 2.77 -6.64 -16.67
CA GLU A 163 2.75 -6.50 -18.13
C GLU A 163 3.89 -5.62 -18.67
N GLY A 164 4.13 -4.47 -18.03
CA GLY A 164 5.06 -3.45 -18.53
C GLY A 164 6.33 -3.28 -17.69
N GLY A 165 6.50 -4.09 -16.64
CA GLY A 165 7.65 -4.04 -15.75
C GLY A 165 7.75 -2.75 -14.93
N LYS A 166 8.95 -2.50 -14.39
CA LYS A 166 9.23 -1.36 -13.48
C LYS A 166 8.93 -0.01 -14.13
N LYS A 167 9.20 0.15 -15.43
CA LYS A 167 9.03 1.42 -16.14
C LYS A 167 7.55 1.79 -16.27
N ALA A 168 6.71 0.84 -16.66
CA ALA A 168 5.27 1.07 -16.81
C ALA A 168 4.61 1.34 -15.45
N ALA A 169 4.96 0.56 -14.42
CA ALA A 169 4.43 0.76 -13.07
C ALA A 169 4.83 2.12 -12.50
N ASN A 170 6.08 2.56 -12.68
CA ASN A 170 6.52 3.88 -12.25
C ASN A 170 5.82 5.01 -13.02
N HIS A 171 5.58 4.82 -14.32
CA HIS A 171 4.82 5.77 -15.12
C HIS A 171 3.37 5.90 -14.64
N PHE A 172 2.72 4.78 -14.34
CA PHE A 172 1.37 4.79 -13.75
C PHE A 172 1.35 5.47 -12.38
N MET A 173 2.34 5.21 -11.52
CA MET A 173 2.46 5.89 -10.23
C MET A 173 2.68 7.40 -10.38
N SER A 174 3.50 7.85 -11.32
CA SER A 174 3.65 9.28 -11.62
C SER A 174 2.33 9.87 -12.15
N TRP A 175 1.62 9.14 -13.01
CA TRP A 175 0.32 9.56 -13.55
C TRP A 175 -0.77 9.70 -12.47
N ILE A 176 -0.85 8.77 -11.51
CA ILE A 176 -1.84 8.83 -10.42
C ILE A 176 -1.52 9.96 -9.43
N GLY A 177 -0.24 10.34 -9.30
CA GLY A 177 0.22 11.44 -8.44
C GLY A 177 1.16 11.02 -7.31
N ILE A 178 1.63 9.77 -7.32
CA ILE A 178 2.63 9.28 -6.37
C ILE A 178 4.02 9.72 -6.88
N PRO A 179 4.83 10.42 -6.07
CA PRO A 179 6.14 10.89 -6.50
C PRO A 179 7.12 9.71 -6.61
N VAL A 180 7.44 9.32 -7.85
CA VAL A 180 8.38 8.23 -8.16
C VAL A 180 9.62 8.70 -8.93
N ASP A 181 9.65 9.97 -9.33
CA ASP A 181 10.75 10.49 -10.14
C ASP A 181 12.02 10.67 -9.31
N PHE A 182 13.10 10.04 -9.79
CA PHE A 182 14.44 10.15 -9.23
C PHE A 182 15.25 11.06 -10.15
N SER A 183 15.73 12.19 -9.62
CA SER A 183 16.85 12.88 -10.24
C SER A 183 18.14 12.16 -9.82
N PRO A 184 19.01 11.70 -10.75
CA PRO A 184 20.28 11.04 -10.40
C PRO A 184 21.25 11.92 -9.59
N GLN A 185 20.96 13.22 -9.48
CA GLN A 185 21.78 14.23 -8.81
C GLN A 185 21.50 14.34 -7.29
N GLU A 186 20.46 13.68 -6.78
CA GLU A 186 20.09 13.69 -5.35
C GLU A 186 20.70 12.55 -4.53
N ILE A 187 21.54 11.70 -5.12
CA ILE A 187 22.21 10.63 -4.38
C ILE A 187 23.17 11.28 -3.37
N PRO A 188 22.97 11.08 -2.05
CA PRO A 188 23.82 11.68 -1.05
C PRO A 188 25.28 11.30 -1.27
N PRO A 189 26.23 12.21 -0.99
CA PRO A 189 27.64 11.90 -1.09
C PRO A 189 27.97 10.67 -0.24
N HIS A 190 28.84 9.82 -0.79
CA HIS A 190 29.28 8.58 -0.18
C HIS A 190 29.68 8.79 1.28
N CYS A 191 29.23 7.89 2.16
CA CYS A 191 29.66 7.91 3.56
C CYS A 191 31.17 7.62 3.59
N THR A 192 31.99 8.62 3.89
CA THR A 192 33.44 8.45 4.06
C THR A 192 33.68 7.71 5.35
N VAL A 193 33.90 6.40 5.27
CA VAL A 193 34.22 5.58 6.44
C VAL A 193 35.63 5.91 6.91
N PRO A 194 35.84 6.22 8.20
CA PRO A 194 37.18 6.41 8.75
C PRO A 194 38.09 5.19 8.52
N ASP A 195 39.35 5.43 8.14
CA ASP A 195 40.34 4.37 7.88
C ASP A 195 40.53 3.39 9.05
N SER A 196 40.32 3.86 10.28
CA SER A 196 40.38 3.04 11.50
C SER A 196 39.32 1.93 11.52
N ILE A 197 38.13 2.20 10.98
CA ILE A 197 37.05 1.22 10.89
C ILE A 197 37.31 0.26 9.72
N MET A 198 37.83 0.76 8.61
CA MET A 198 38.20 -0.08 7.47
C MET A 198 39.26 -1.13 7.82
N ARG A 199 40.18 -0.83 8.75
CA ARG A 199 41.19 -1.80 9.22
C ARG A 199 40.64 -2.81 10.24
N SER A 200 39.51 -2.51 10.87
CA SER A 200 38.93 -3.35 11.93
C SER A 200 38.01 -4.46 11.41
N VAL A 201 37.57 -4.36 10.15
CA VAL A 201 36.60 -5.27 9.54
C VAL A 201 37.32 -6.19 8.56
N ASP A 202 37.15 -7.50 8.72
CA ASP A 202 37.57 -8.49 7.73
C ASP A 202 36.57 -8.53 6.57
N PHE A 203 36.84 -7.71 5.55
CA PHE A 203 36.00 -7.63 4.36
C PHE A 203 36.08 -8.89 3.50
N ASP A 204 37.23 -9.56 3.44
CA ASP A 204 37.41 -10.72 2.58
C ASP A 204 36.57 -11.89 3.09
N ALA A 205 36.54 -12.12 4.41
CA ALA A 205 35.67 -13.13 5.01
C ALA A 205 34.19 -12.85 4.75
N LEU A 206 33.76 -11.58 4.86
CA LEU A 206 32.36 -11.18 4.68
C LEU A 206 31.93 -11.24 3.19
N GLU A 207 32.77 -10.78 2.27
CA GLU A 207 32.54 -10.87 0.83
C GLU A 207 32.50 -12.33 0.35
N ASN A 208 33.32 -13.21 0.94
CA ASN A 208 33.27 -14.65 0.67
C ASN A 208 32.00 -15.29 1.22
N ALA A 209 31.56 -14.92 2.43
CA ALA A 209 30.32 -15.43 3.02
C ALA A 209 29.07 -15.02 2.21
N LEU A 210 29.09 -13.83 1.62
CA LEU A 210 28.02 -13.30 0.76
C LEU A 210 28.20 -13.70 -0.71
N SER A 211 29.38 -14.15 -1.11
CA SER A 211 29.76 -14.41 -2.51
C SER A 211 29.56 -13.20 -3.44
N ILE A 212 29.74 -11.98 -2.90
CA ILE A 212 29.58 -10.70 -3.62
C ILE A 212 30.75 -9.78 -3.27
N LYS A 213 31.31 -9.13 -4.29
CA LYS A 213 32.31 -8.05 -4.11
C LYS A 213 31.62 -6.70 -4.12
N PHE A 214 31.84 -5.88 -3.09
CA PHE A 214 31.20 -4.57 -2.98
C PHE A 214 32.11 -3.48 -3.55
N GLU A 215 31.57 -2.67 -4.46
CA GLU A 215 32.26 -1.46 -4.95
C GLU A 215 32.41 -0.44 -3.82
N ASN A 216 31.38 -0.28 -3.00
CA ASN A 216 31.37 0.63 -1.86
C ASN A 216 31.33 -0.14 -0.54
N LYS A 217 32.51 -0.32 0.06
CA LYS A 217 32.67 -0.95 1.37
C LYS A 217 32.01 -0.17 2.51
N GLY A 218 31.71 1.12 2.31
CA GLY A 218 31.07 1.94 3.33
C GLY A 218 29.65 1.50 3.68
N LEU A 219 28.86 1.12 2.68
CA LEU A 219 27.52 0.56 2.88
C LEU A 219 27.57 -0.79 3.61
N LEU A 220 28.60 -1.58 3.34
CA LEU A 220 28.81 -2.85 4.02
C LEU A 220 29.12 -2.65 5.51
N VAL A 221 29.95 -1.65 5.85
CA VAL A 221 30.25 -1.28 7.24
C VAL A 221 28.99 -0.76 7.95
N GLU A 222 28.19 0.08 7.29
CA GLU A 222 26.90 0.55 7.82
C GLU A 222 25.96 -0.63 8.12
N ALA A 223 25.84 -1.58 7.19
CA ALA A 223 24.97 -2.76 7.32
C ALA A 223 25.33 -3.69 8.50
N ILE A 224 26.62 -3.77 8.87
CA ILE A 224 27.07 -4.61 10.00
C ILE A 224 27.20 -3.84 11.31
N THR A 225 26.86 -2.55 11.37
CA THR A 225 27.05 -1.72 12.58
C THR A 225 25.73 -1.50 13.32
N HIS A 226 25.63 -2.05 14.53
CA HIS A 226 24.46 -1.92 15.41
C HIS A 226 24.44 -0.56 16.15
N ALA A 227 23.24 -0.04 16.41
CA ALA A 227 23.02 1.27 17.05
C ALA A 227 23.68 1.42 18.44
N SER A 228 23.94 0.31 19.14
CA SER A 228 24.67 0.29 20.42
C SER A 228 26.12 0.79 20.34
N ARG A 229 26.71 0.85 19.14
CA ARG A 229 28.08 1.30 18.93
C ARG A 229 28.07 2.53 18.00
N PRO A 230 27.63 3.70 18.49
CA PRO A 230 27.71 4.93 17.71
C PRO A 230 29.18 5.22 17.43
N SER A 231 29.61 4.90 16.21
CA SER A 231 30.98 5.14 15.75
C SER A 231 30.99 6.53 15.12
N SER A 232 31.91 7.41 15.54
CA SER A 232 32.07 8.73 14.94
C SER A 232 32.25 8.59 13.42
N GLY A 233 31.24 9.00 12.65
CA GLY A 233 31.30 9.01 11.18
C GLY A 233 30.66 7.82 10.45
N VAL A 234 30.04 6.84 11.13
CA VAL A 234 29.33 5.73 10.47
C VAL A 234 27.90 5.60 10.99
N SER A 235 26.93 5.63 10.09
CA SER A 235 25.51 5.39 10.40
C SER A 235 25.26 3.93 10.84
N CYS A 236 24.20 3.70 11.60
CA CYS A 236 23.78 2.35 11.95
C CYS A 236 22.92 1.74 10.84
N TYR A 237 22.80 0.41 10.84
CA TYR A 237 22.07 -0.31 9.79
C TYR A 237 20.58 0.01 9.71
N GLN A 238 19.97 0.68 10.71
CA GLN A 238 18.51 0.89 10.81
C GLN A 238 17.91 1.53 9.55
N ARG A 239 18.62 2.44 8.89
CA ARG A 239 18.15 3.05 7.63
C ARG A 239 18.20 2.05 6.46
N LEU A 240 19.20 1.18 6.44
CA LEU A 240 19.31 0.09 5.46
C LEU A 240 18.28 -1.00 5.72
N GLU A 241 17.96 -1.29 6.99
CA GLU A 241 16.88 -2.20 7.39
C GLU A 241 15.53 -1.73 6.84
N PHE A 242 15.21 -0.43 6.97
CA PHE A 242 13.99 0.15 6.39
C PHE A 242 13.80 -0.14 4.90
N VAL A 243 14.86 -0.04 4.10
CA VAL A 243 14.81 -0.34 2.65
C VAL A 243 14.91 -1.85 2.40
N GLY A 244 15.69 -2.55 3.22
CA GLY A 244 15.91 -3.99 3.19
C GLY A 244 14.61 -4.77 3.37
N ASP A 245 13.81 -4.39 4.36
CA ASP A 245 12.48 -4.94 4.63
C ASP A 245 11.58 -4.82 3.41
N ALA A 246 11.46 -3.60 2.85
CA ALA A 246 10.61 -3.34 1.70
C ALA A 246 11.06 -4.07 0.42
N VAL A 247 12.37 -4.21 0.19
CA VAL A 247 12.87 -4.95 -0.99
C VAL A 247 12.70 -6.47 -0.82
N LEU A 248 12.88 -7.00 0.38
CA LEU A 248 12.68 -8.43 0.65
C LEU A 248 11.20 -8.80 0.52
N ASP A 249 10.30 -8.01 1.11
CA ASP A 249 8.86 -8.21 0.97
C ASP A 249 8.43 -8.19 -0.50
N HIS A 250 8.91 -7.21 -1.28
CA HIS A 250 8.66 -7.15 -2.72
C HIS A 250 9.20 -8.36 -3.48
N LEU A 251 10.46 -8.76 -3.25
CA LEU A 251 11.08 -9.87 -3.98
C LEU A 251 10.42 -11.22 -3.65
N ILE A 252 10.08 -11.44 -2.39
CA ILE A 252 9.39 -12.65 -1.93
C ILE A 252 7.96 -12.66 -2.47
N THR A 253 7.21 -11.58 -2.33
CA THR A 253 5.83 -11.46 -2.85
C THR A 253 5.81 -11.66 -4.37
N ARG A 254 6.76 -11.06 -5.09
CA ARG A 254 6.93 -11.27 -6.52
C ARG A 254 7.21 -12.74 -6.84
N HIS A 255 8.11 -13.38 -6.11
CA HIS A 255 8.41 -14.80 -6.34
C HIS A 255 7.17 -15.67 -6.11
N LEU A 256 6.44 -15.46 -5.01
CA LEU A 256 5.21 -16.19 -4.69
C LEU A 256 4.13 -15.98 -5.76
N PHE A 257 3.94 -14.74 -6.20
CA PHE A 257 2.95 -14.38 -7.23
C PHE A 257 3.18 -15.10 -8.56
N PHE A 258 4.45 -15.22 -9.00
CA PHE A 258 4.78 -15.90 -10.26
C PHE A 258 4.94 -17.41 -10.12
N ALA A 259 5.35 -17.91 -8.95
CA ALA A 259 5.51 -19.34 -8.71
C ALA A 259 4.17 -20.06 -8.50
N TYR A 260 3.18 -19.37 -7.92
CA TYR A 260 1.90 -19.94 -7.52
C TYR A 260 0.74 -19.23 -8.21
N THR A 261 0.47 -19.58 -9.46
CA THR A 261 -0.60 -18.98 -10.26
C THR A 261 -2.01 -19.44 -9.88
N ASP A 262 -2.12 -20.60 -9.24
CA ASP A 262 -3.42 -21.24 -8.97
C ASP A 262 -3.81 -21.17 -7.49
N LEU A 263 -2.97 -20.53 -6.66
CA LEU A 263 -3.28 -20.35 -5.25
C LEU A 263 -4.25 -19.18 -5.05
N PRO A 264 -5.24 -19.35 -4.17
CA PRO A 264 -6.13 -18.25 -3.82
C PRO A 264 -5.36 -17.15 -3.07
N PRO A 265 -5.78 -15.88 -3.22
CA PRO A 265 -5.06 -14.72 -2.69
C PRO A 265 -4.87 -14.79 -1.17
N GLY A 266 -5.86 -15.27 -0.41
CA GLY A 266 -5.72 -15.47 1.04
C GLY A 266 -4.55 -16.40 1.42
N ARG A 267 -4.33 -17.49 0.66
CA ARG A 267 -3.21 -18.40 0.91
C ARG A 267 -1.86 -17.82 0.47
N LEU A 268 -1.84 -16.95 -0.54
CA LEU A 268 -0.64 -16.20 -0.90
C LEU A 268 -0.25 -15.21 0.20
N THR A 269 -1.23 -14.56 0.83
CA THR A 269 -1.01 -13.69 2.00
C THR A 269 -0.45 -14.49 3.18
N ASP A 270 -1.00 -15.68 3.46
CA ASP A 270 -0.46 -16.58 4.50
C ASP A 270 0.99 -16.97 4.21
N LEU A 271 1.29 -17.36 2.96
CA LEU A 271 2.64 -17.74 2.54
C LEU A 271 3.62 -16.56 2.62
N ARG A 272 3.18 -15.36 2.25
CA ARG A 272 3.96 -14.12 2.41
C ARG A 272 4.31 -13.90 3.87
N ALA A 273 3.32 -13.93 4.77
CA ALA A 273 3.53 -13.73 6.20
C ALA A 273 4.42 -14.83 6.83
N ALA A 274 4.31 -16.07 6.35
CA ALA A 274 5.15 -17.17 6.79
C ALA A 274 6.60 -17.08 6.26
N ALA A 275 6.81 -16.51 5.07
CA ALA A 275 8.12 -16.36 4.46
C ALA A 275 8.87 -15.12 4.97
N VAL A 276 8.19 -13.97 5.00
CA VAL A 276 8.71 -12.67 5.47
C VAL A 276 8.52 -12.60 6.98
N ASN A 277 9.43 -13.25 7.72
CA ASN A 277 9.44 -13.21 9.17
C ASN A 277 10.86 -13.10 9.74
N ASN A 278 10.96 -12.49 10.92
CA ASN A 278 12.25 -12.22 11.55
C ASN A 278 13.01 -13.50 11.93
N GLU A 279 12.30 -14.57 12.30
CA GLU A 279 12.93 -15.84 12.71
C GLU A 279 13.62 -16.54 11.53
N ASN A 280 13.00 -16.54 10.36
CA ASN A 280 13.55 -17.08 9.12
C ASN A 280 14.79 -16.27 8.71
N PHE A 281 14.72 -14.94 8.76
CA PHE A 281 15.86 -14.09 8.45
C PHE A 281 17.01 -14.30 9.43
N ALA A 282 16.73 -14.47 10.74
CA ALA A 282 17.73 -14.82 11.73
C ALA A 282 18.41 -16.17 11.42
N ARG A 283 17.63 -17.21 11.09
CA ARG A 283 18.16 -18.53 10.71
C ARG A 283 19.06 -18.44 9.47
N VAL A 284 18.68 -17.63 8.47
CA VAL A 284 19.50 -17.39 7.27
C VAL A 284 20.80 -16.66 7.65
N ALA A 285 20.72 -15.61 8.48
CA ALA A 285 21.90 -14.88 8.95
C ALA A 285 22.89 -15.77 9.72
N VAL A 286 22.39 -16.70 10.54
CA VAL A 286 23.21 -17.68 11.26
C VAL A 286 23.82 -18.70 10.30
N LYS A 287 23.03 -19.24 9.37
CA LYS A 287 23.50 -20.19 8.35
C LYS A 287 24.65 -19.63 7.51
N HIS A 288 24.61 -18.34 7.19
CA HIS A 288 25.66 -17.64 6.44
C HIS A 288 26.75 -17.02 7.33
N LYS A 289 26.74 -17.29 8.64
CA LYS A 289 27.72 -16.77 9.62
C LYS A 289 27.82 -15.24 9.66
N LEU A 290 26.77 -14.52 9.27
CA LEU A 290 26.76 -13.05 9.25
C LEU A 290 26.79 -12.45 10.66
N HIS A 291 26.24 -13.16 11.64
CA HIS A 291 26.25 -12.76 13.06
C HIS A 291 27.67 -12.56 13.61
N VAL A 292 28.67 -13.31 13.13
CA VAL A 292 30.07 -13.20 13.57
C VAL A 292 30.70 -11.86 13.16
N HIS A 293 30.18 -11.24 12.09
CA HIS A 293 30.69 -9.99 11.56
C HIS A 293 29.95 -8.76 12.12
N LEU A 294 28.94 -8.97 12.98
CA LEU A 294 28.13 -7.88 13.55
C LEU A 294 28.95 -7.06 14.56
N ARG A 295 28.96 -5.74 14.38
CA ARG A 295 29.63 -4.79 15.27
C ARG A 295 28.61 -4.24 16.25
N HIS A 296 28.63 -4.72 17.49
CA HIS A 296 27.80 -4.20 18.59
C HIS A 296 28.64 -3.88 19.81
N GLY A 297 28.16 -2.97 20.65
CA GLY A 297 28.79 -2.57 21.91
C GLY A 297 28.05 -3.07 23.15
N SER A 298 26.95 -3.81 22.96
CA SER A 298 26.13 -4.35 24.05
C SER A 298 26.53 -5.78 24.36
N SER A 299 26.80 -6.06 25.64
CA SER A 299 27.06 -7.41 26.17
C SER A 299 25.83 -8.31 26.11
N ALA A 300 24.62 -7.75 26.14
CA ALA A 300 23.37 -8.53 26.04
C ALA A 300 23.18 -9.16 24.65
N LEU A 301 23.82 -8.60 23.62
CA LEU A 301 23.81 -9.15 22.26
C LEU A 301 24.87 -10.25 22.06
N GLU A 302 25.82 -10.42 22.98
CA GLU A 302 26.81 -11.52 22.93
C GLU A 302 26.20 -12.86 23.39
N THR A 303 25.08 -12.81 24.12
CA THR A 303 24.41 -13.96 24.73
C THR A 303 23.20 -14.49 23.94
N GLN A 304 22.92 -13.94 22.75
CA GLN A 304 21.77 -14.26 21.89
C GLN A 304 22.22 -14.98 20.62
#